data_AF-A0A968MEF1-F1
#
_entry.id   AF-A0A968MEF1-F1
#
_cell.length_a   1.000
_cell.length_b   1.000
_cell.length_c   1.000
_cell.angle_alpha   90.00
_cell.angle_beta   90.00
_cell.angle_gamma   90.00
#
_symmetry.space_group_name_H-M   'P 1'
#
loop_
_entity.id
_entity.type
_entity.pdbx_description
1 polymer ?
#
loop_
_entity_poly.entity_id
_entity_poly.type
_entity_poly.pdbx_seq_one_letter_code
_entity_poly.pdbx_strand_id
1 'polypeptide(L)' 'MPFGAGARMCIGNHFAMMEMQLLLALLVKTFHFELVDNHPVDIEPLITLKPKQKIKMRLSLRNKSN' A
#
# COMPACT_ATOMS: atom_id res chain seq x y z
N MET A 1 -15.08 7.42 3.00
CA MET A 1 -15.25 5.99 3.37
C MET A 1 -14.78 5.11 2.20
N PRO A 2 -13.59 4.48 2.26
CA PRO A 2 -12.96 3.80 1.12
C PRO A 2 -13.63 2.48 0.68
N PHE A 3 -14.40 1.84 1.56
CA PHE A 3 -15.11 0.57 1.29
C PHE A 3 -16.64 0.75 1.26
N GLY A 4 -17.12 1.98 1.08
CA GLY A 4 -18.55 2.30 1.16
C GLY A 4 -19.10 2.25 2.58
N ALA A 5 -20.44 2.21 2.71
CA ALA A 5 -21.16 2.14 3.97
C ALA A 5 -22.57 1.54 3.76
N GLY A 6 -23.21 1.09 4.84
CA GLY A 6 -24.58 0.55 4.82
C GLY A 6 -24.71 -0.79 4.08
N ALA A 7 -25.92 -1.07 3.58
CA ALA A 7 -26.26 -2.36 2.95
C ALA A 7 -25.45 -2.70 1.68
N ARG A 8 -24.78 -1.72 1.06
CA ARG A 8 -23.90 -1.89 -0.11
C ARG A 8 -22.44 -1.60 0.22
N MET A 9 -22.04 -1.75 1.49
CA MET A 9 -20.62 -1.79 1.85
C MET A 9 -19.91 -2.91 1.09
N CYS A 10 -18.64 -2.70 0.75
CA CYS A 10 -17.82 -3.73 0.12
C CYS A 10 -17.81 -5.00 0.96
N ILE A 11 -18.29 -6.11 0.37
CA ILE A 11 -18.30 -7.44 1.01
C ILE A 11 -16.90 -7.89 1.42
N GLY A 12 -15.86 -7.42 0.73
CA GLY A 12 -14.46 -7.71 1.00
C GLY A 12 -13.78 -6.80 2.02
N ASN A 13 -14.50 -5.87 2.68
CA ASN A 13 -13.89 -4.88 3.59
C ASN A 13 -12.98 -5.51 4.66
N HIS A 14 -13.49 -6.49 5.41
CA HIS A 14 -12.72 -7.15 6.47
C HIS A 14 -11.53 -7.94 5.93
N PHE A 15 -11.71 -8.60 4.78
CA PHE A 15 -10.64 -9.35 4.13
C PHE A 15 -9.51 -8.41 3.68
N ALA A 16 -9.84 -7.34 2.96
CA ALA A 16 -8.86 -6.38 2.47
C ALA A 16 -8.08 -5.72 3.62
N MET A 17 -8.75 -5.36 4.70
CA MET A 17 -8.09 -4.76 5.87
C MET A 17 -7.12 -5.74 6.55
N MET A 18 -7.54 -7.00 6.76
CA MET A 18 -6.70 -8.03 7.35
C MET A 18 -5.46 -8.32 6.50
N GLU A 19 -5.66 -8.49 5.19
CA GLU A 19 -4.58 -8.76 4.25
C GLU A 19 -3.57 -7.60 4.19
N MET A 20 -4.06 -6.35 4.07
CA MET A 20 -3.19 -5.17 4.06
C MET A 20 -2.37 -5.06 5.34
N GLN A 21 -2.96 -5.30 6.51
CA GLN A 21 -2.26 -5.25 7.78
C GLN A 21 -1.16 -6.32 7.87
N LEU A 22 -1.45 -7.56 7.46
CA LEU A 22 -0.48 -8.66 7.48
C LEU A 22 0.67 -8.41 6.50
N LEU A 23 0.37 -8.00 5.27
CA LEU A 23 1.37 -7.70 4.25
C LEU A 23 2.25 -6.52 4.68
N LEU A 24 1.65 -5.42 5.17
CA LEU A 24 2.41 -4.28 5.65
C LEU A 24 3.32 -4.66 6.81
N ALA A 25 2.80 -5.40 7.80
CA ALA A 25 3.59 -5.85 8.95
C ALA A 25 4.79 -6.71 8.52
N LEU A 26 4.60 -7.63 7.57
CA LEU A 26 5.68 -8.47 7.04
C LEU A 26 6.72 -7.63 6.30
N LEU A 27 6.27 -6.72 5.42
CA LEU A 27 7.13 -5.89 4.58
C LEU A 27 7.99 -4.94 5.43
N VAL A 28 7.39 -4.17 6.36
CA VAL A 28 8.12 -3.19 7.18
C VAL A 28 9.01 -3.82 8.25
N LYS A 29 8.71 -5.05 8.66
CA LYS A 29 9.58 -5.84 9.54
C LYS A 29 10.81 -6.35 8.82
N THR A 30 10.69 -6.65 7.53
CA THR A 30 11.74 -7.34 6.76
C THR A 30 12.62 -6.39 5.95
N PHE A 31 12.07 -5.28 5.46
CA PHE A 31 12.76 -4.38 4.55
C PHE A 31 12.79 -2.94 5.06
N HIS A 32 13.86 -2.23 4.69
CA HIS A 32 13.88 -0.78 4.62
C HIS A 32 13.58 -0.36 3.18
N PHE A 33 12.71 0.65 3.02
CA PHE A 33 12.23 1.14 1.73
C PHE A 33 12.76 2.54 1.49
N GLU A 34 13.45 2.74 0.38
CA GLU A 34 13.96 4.04 -0.06
C GLU A 34 13.35 4.38 -1.42
N LEU A 35 12.79 5.58 -1.55
CA LEU A 35 12.22 6.05 -2.81
C LEU A 35 13.35 6.35 -3.80
N VAL A 36 13.28 5.79 -5.03
CA VAL A 36 14.35 5.96 -6.02
C VAL A 36 14.36 7.36 -6.62
N ASP A 37 13.18 7.91 -6.90
CA ASP A 37 13.01 9.20 -7.56
C ASP A 37 12.04 10.06 -6.74
N ASN A 38 12.42 11.31 -6.43
CA ASN A 38 11.56 12.25 -5.70
C ASN A 38 10.71 13.10 -6.65
N HIS A 39 9.93 12.43 -7.51
CA HIS A 39 8.98 13.10 -8.39
C HIS A 39 7.59 13.21 -7.74
N PRO A 40 6.80 14.26 -8.05
CA PRO A 40 5.43 14.39 -7.59
C PRO A 40 4.59 13.16 -7.98
N VAL A 41 3.84 12.62 -7.03
CA VAL A 41 2.90 11.51 -7.28
C VAL A 41 1.57 12.10 -7.72
N ASP A 42 1.31 12.07 -9.02
CA ASP A 42 0.01 12.43 -9.58
C ASP A 42 -0.95 11.23 -9.60
N ILE A 43 -2.25 11.51 -9.54
CA ILE A 43 -3.30 10.49 -9.58
C ILE A 43 -3.84 10.36 -11.01
N GLU A 44 -4.01 9.11 -11.47
CA GLU A 44 -4.72 8.76 -12.69
C GLU A 44 -6.10 8.16 -12.34
N PRO A 45 -7.21 8.88 -12.58
CA PRO A 45 -8.55 8.38 -12.29
C PRO A 45 -9.06 7.49 -13.43
N LEU A 46 -9.06 6.18 -13.21
CA LEU A 46 -9.72 5.20 -14.09
C LEU A 46 -10.95 4.62 -13.37
N ILE A 47 -11.21 3.31 -13.50
CA ILE A 47 -12.21 2.62 -12.69
C ILE A 47 -11.87 2.73 -11.19
N THR A 48 -10.58 2.73 -10.85
CA THR A 48 -10.06 3.04 -9.52
C THR A 48 -9.01 4.16 -9.60
N LEU A 49 -8.75 4.81 -8.47
CA LEU A 49 -7.64 5.76 -8.35
C LEU A 49 -6.33 4.99 -8.24
N LYS A 50 -5.32 5.38 -9.02
CA LYS A 50 -3.96 4.85 -8.93
C LYS A 50 -2.93 5.96 -9.24
N PRO A 51 -1.66 5.78 -8.89
CA PRO A 51 -0.60 6.68 -9.35
C PRO A 51 -0.49 6.69 -10.88
N LYS A 52 -0.29 7.87 -11.47
CA LYS A 52 -0.06 8.04 -12.91
C LYS A 52 1.30 7.47 -13.33
N GLN A 53 2.29 7.56 -12.46
CA GLN A 53 3.64 7.03 -12.68
C GLN A 53 3.94 5.87 -11.71
N LYS A 54 4.86 4.97 -12.11
CA LYS A 54 5.33 3.89 -11.24
C LYS A 54 6.10 4.49 -10.05
N ILE A 55 5.76 4.06 -8.84
CA ILE A 55 6.55 4.36 -7.63
C ILE A 55 7.67 3.33 -7.54
N LYS A 56 8.89 3.74 -7.87
CA LYS A 56 10.07 2.87 -7.78
C LYS A 56 10.70 3.00 -6.40
N MET A 57 10.93 1.87 -5.73
CA MET A 57 11.58 1.81 -4.43
C MET A 57 12.78 0.87 -4.48
N ARG A 58 13.83 1.23 -3.75
CA ARG A 58 14.95 0.34 -3.41
C ARG A 58 14.65 -0.32 -2.09
N LEU A 59 14.83 -1.64 -2.04
CA LEU A 59 14.64 -2.44 -0.84
C LEU A 59 16.00 -2.90 -0.33
N SER A 60 16.23 -2.77 0.97
CA SER A 60 17.33 -3.41 1.68
C SER A 60 16.80 -4.20 2.87
N LEU A 61 17.44 -5.31 3.24
CA LEU A 61 17.02 -6.10 4.39
C LEU A 61 17.18 -5.27 5.67
N ARG A 62 16.15 -5.29 6.52
CA ARG A 62 16.20 -4.65 7.83
C ARG A 62 16.97 -5.58 8.77
N ASN A 63 18.13 -5.13 9.22
CA ASN A 63 18.87 -5.84 10.26
C ASN A 63 18.01 -5.88 11.53
N LYS A 64 17.80 -7.08 12.08
CA LYS A 64 17.18 -7.23 13.39
C LYS A 64 18.16 -6.64 14.40
N SER A 65 17.90 -5.43 14.89
CA SER A 65 18.48 -5.03 16.17
C SER A 65 17.90 -5.99 17.19
N ASN A 66 18.77 -6.80 17.78
CA ASN A 66 18.45 -7.81 18.78
C ASN A 66 17.85 -7.14 20.02
#